data_AF-A0A5K1FNW1-F1
#
_entry.id   AF-A0A5K1FNW1-F1
#
_cell.length_a   1.000
_cell.length_b   1.000
_cell.length_c   1.000
_cell.angle_alpha   90.00
_cell.angle_beta   90.00
_cell.angle_gamma   90.00
#
_symmetry.space_group_name_H-M   'P 1'
#
loop_
_entity.id
_entity.type
_entity.pdbx_description
1 polymer ?
#
loop_
_entity_poly.entity_id
_entity_poly.type
_entity_poly.pdbx_seq_one_letter_code
_entity_poly.pdbx_strand_id
1 'polypeptide(L)'
;DDAHIFCLEDQIKDEIRGVLNLAEKILLQFGFEKYEVNLSTRPEKFVGDDDVWSKATTALRDALDDKGWEYKLDDGGGAFYGPKIDLKIEDALGRKWQCST
;
A
#
# COMPACT_ATOMS: atom_id res chain seq x y z
N ASP A 1 0.20 7.94 -13.42
CA ASP A 1 -0.89 7.01 -13.79
C ASP A 1 -1.89 6.98 -12.64
N ASP A 2 -2.55 8.11 -12.42
CA ASP A 2 -3.38 8.35 -11.22
C ASP A 2 -4.82 7.84 -11.41
N ALA A 3 -5.41 7.33 -10.34
CA ALA A 3 -6.76 6.78 -10.32
C ALA A 3 -7.35 6.84 -8.91
N HIS A 4 -8.68 6.98 -8.82
CA HIS A 4 -9.41 7.03 -7.56
C HIS A 4 -10.57 6.04 -7.63
N ILE A 5 -10.67 5.17 -6.62
CA ILE A 5 -11.72 4.16 -6.51
C ILE A 5 -12.69 4.60 -5.42
N PHE A 6 -13.96 4.76 -5.79
CA PHE A 6 -15.05 4.97 -4.84
C PHE A 6 -15.80 3.65 -4.69
N CYS A 7 -15.78 3.10 -3.49
CA CYS A 7 -16.39 1.81 -3.18
C CYS A 7 -17.14 1.87 -1.85
N LEU A 8 -17.97 0.86 -1.59
CA LEU A 8 -18.61 0.66 -0.30
C LEU A 8 -17.59 0.11 0.72
N GLU A 9 -17.86 0.27 2.03
CA GLU A 9 -16.95 -0.15 3.09
C GLU A 9 -16.63 -1.66 3.04
N ASP A 10 -17.61 -2.47 2.66
CA ASP A 10 -17.47 -3.92 2.50
C ASP A 10 -16.67 -4.35 1.26
N GLN A 11 -16.43 -3.43 0.31
CA GLN A 11 -15.66 -3.68 -0.91
C GLN A 11 -14.17 -3.32 -0.77
N ILE A 12 -13.79 -2.55 0.26
CA ILE A 12 -12.44 -1.99 0.42
C ILE A 12 -11.35 -3.05 0.27
N LYS A 13 -11.50 -4.21 0.93
CA LYS A 13 -10.50 -5.27 0.90
C LYS A 13 -10.28 -5.84 -0.51
N ASP A 14 -11.37 -6.08 -1.25
CA ASP A 14 -11.31 -6.63 -2.59
C ASP A 14 -10.72 -5.63 -3.60
N GLU A 15 -11.06 -4.34 -3.45
CA GLU A 15 -10.50 -3.27 -4.28
C GLU A 15 -8.98 -3.11 -4.05
N ILE A 16 -8.52 -3.10 -2.79
CA ILE A 16 -7.08 -3.07 -2.47
C ILE A 16 -6.37 -4.28 -3.11
N ARG A 17 -6.93 -5.49 -2.97
CA ARG A 17 -6.37 -6.70 -3.58
C ARG A 17 -6.27 -6.59 -5.10
N GLY A 18 -7.30 -6.04 -5.74
CA GLY A 18 -7.31 -5.75 -7.18
C GLY A 18 -6.16 -4.85 -7.61
N VAL A 19 -5.96 -3.74 -6.89
CA VAL A 19 -4.87 -2.79 -7.15
C VAL A 19 -3.50 -3.43 -6.93
N LEU A 20 -3.31 -4.19 -5.85
CA LEU A 20 -2.05 -4.90 -5.60
C LEU A 20 -1.73 -5.91 -6.71
N ASN A 21 -2.73 -6.63 -7.23
CA ASN A 21 -2.54 -7.55 -8.35
C ASN A 21 -2.18 -6.82 -9.66
N LEU A 22 -2.78 -5.65 -9.90
CA LEU A 22 -2.44 -4.82 -11.05
C LEU A 22 -0.99 -4.31 -10.95
N ALA A 23 -0.60 -3.78 -9.79
CA ALA A 23 0.76 -3.29 -9.54
C ALA A 23 1.80 -4.41 -9.73
N GLU A 24 1.57 -5.58 -9.15
CA GLU A 24 2.44 -6.76 -9.32
C GLU A 24 2.56 -7.17 -10.80
N LYS A 25 1.44 -7.23 -11.53
CA LYS A 25 1.45 -7.57 -12.95
C LYS A 25 2.31 -6.59 -13.77
N ILE A 26 2.21 -5.30 -13.47
CA ILE A 26 3.01 -4.26 -14.13
C ILE A 26 4.49 -4.44 -13.77
N LEU A 27 4.83 -4.56 -12.49
CA LEU A 27 6.21 -4.72 -12.03
C LEU A 27 6.88 -5.96 -12.66
N LEU A 28 6.19 -7.10 -12.67
CA LEU A 28 6.67 -8.34 -13.30
C LEU A 28 6.88 -8.17 -14.80
N GLN A 29 5.99 -7.45 -15.50
CA GLN A 29 6.12 -7.18 -16.93
C GLN A 29 7.39 -6.39 -17.28
N PHE A 30 7.87 -5.55 -16.35
CA PHE A 30 9.12 -4.80 -16.48
C PHE A 30 10.34 -5.50 -15.86
N GLY A 31 10.19 -6.75 -15.39
CA GLY A 31 11.29 -7.55 -14.83
C GLY A 31 11.61 -7.27 -13.36
N PHE A 32 10.75 -6.55 -12.64
CA PHE A 32 10.89 -6.33 -11.20
C PHE A 32 10.24 -7.47 -10.41
N GLU A 33 11.01 -8.53 -10.17
CA GLU A 33 10.55 -9.70 -9.40
C GLU A 33 10.69 -9.52 -7.88
N LYS A 34 11.47 -8.53 -7.45
CA LYS A 34 11.72 -8.23 -6.04
C LYS A 34 11.49 -6.75 -5.78
N TYR A 35 10.68 -6.47 -4.76
CA TYR A 35 10.40 -5.12 -4.30
C TYR A 35 10.12 -5.16 -2.80
N GLU A 36 10.39 -4.04 -2.13
CA GLU A 36 10.08 -3.87 -0.72
C GLU A 36 8.67 -3.28 -0.58
N VAL A 37 7.85 -3.93 0.24
CA VAL A 37 6.50 -3.48 0.60
C VAL A 37 6.56 -2.80 1.97
N ASN A 38 6.01 -1.60 2.08
CA ASN A 38 5.87 -0.90 3.34
C ASN A 38 4.39 -0.60 3.62
N LEU A 39 3.92 -0.91 4.82
CA LEU A 39 2.63 -0.46 5.34
C LEU A 39 2.88 0.80 6.16
N SER A 40 2.52 1.93 5.58
CA SER A 40 2.80 3.26 6.11
C SER A 40 1.62 3.73 6.96
N THR A 41 1.85 3.89 8.26
CA THR A 41 0.79 4.12 9.26
C THR A 41 0.62 5.59 9.61
N ARG A 42 -0.35 5.90 10.47
CA ARG A 42 -0.81 7.26 10.76
C ARG A 42 0.32 8.23 11.16
N PRO A 43 0.49 9.38 10.48
CA PRO A 43 1.45 10.42 10.85
C PRO A 43 1.01 11.21 12.08
N GLU A 44 1.90 12.07 12.61
CA GLU A 44 1.58 12.97 13.73
C GLU A 44 0.45 13.96 13.37
N LYS A 45 0.43 14.46 12.12
CA LYS A 45 -0.61 15.37 11.62
C LYS A 45 -1.52 14.63 10.65
N PHE A 46 -2.76 14.40 11.07
CA PHE A 46 -3.76 13.69 10.28
C PHE A 46 -5.14 14.34 10.38
N VAL A 47 -6.02 13.97 9.45
CA VAL A 47 -7.45 14.30 9.47
C VAL A 47 -8.28 13.02 9.61
N GLY A 48 -9.52 13.16 10.07
CA GLY A 48 -10.44 12.04 10.29
C GLY A 48 -10.31 11.40 11.68
N ASP A 49 -11.23 10.50 11.98
CA ASP A 49 -11.35 9.88 13.29
C ASP A 49 -10.41 8.68 13.47
N ASP A 50 -10.02 8.43 14.72
CA ASP A 50 -9.15 7.31 15.10
C ASP A 50 -9.71 5.95 14.67
N ASP A 51 -11.03 5.76 14.76
CA ASP A 51 -11.69 4.52 14.35
C ASP A 51 -11.59 4.28 12.85
N VAL A 52 -11.71 5.33 12.03
CA VAL A 52 -11.57 5.26 10.57
C VAL A 52 -10.13 4.90 10.21
N TRP A 53 -9.16 5.51 10.88
CA TRP A 53 -7.74 5.21 10.72
C TRP A 53 -7.41 3.75 11.07
N SER A 54 -7.94 3.26 12.18
CA SER A 54 -7.78 1.87 12.62
C SER A 54 -8.34 0.91 11.58
N LYS A 55 -9.59 1.12 11.13
CA LYS A 55 -10.24 0.31 10.10
C LYS A 55 -9.46 0.30 8.79
N ALA A 56 -9.04 1.47 8.29
CA ALA A 56 -8.29 1.58 7.04
C ALA A 56 -6.92 0.86 7.14
N THR A 57 -6.22 1.01 8.27
CA THR A 57 -4.92 0.35 8.47
C THR A 57 -5.08 -1.16 8.55
N THR A 58 -6.12 -1.65 9.23
CA THR A 58 -6.44 -3.09 9.27
C THR A 58 -6.82 -3.61 7.89
N ALA A 59 -7.60 -2.87 7.09
CA ALA A 59 -7.95 -3.31 5.74
C ALA A 59 -6.73 -3.47 4.82
N LEU A 60 -5.75 -2.55 4.89
CA LEU A 60 -4.50 -2.68 4.15
C LEU A 60 -3.66 -3.86 4.65
N ARG A 61 -3.57 -4.06 5.97
CA ARG A 61 -2.89 -5.21 6.58
C ARG A 61 -3.50 -6.52 6.12
N ASP A 62 -4.82 -6.67 6.24
CA ASP A 62 -5.53 -7.89 5.88
C ASP A 62 -5.37 -8.21 4.38
N ALA A 63 -5.33 -7.19 3.52
CA ALA A 63 -5.09 -7.38 2.09
C ALA A 63 -3.65 -7.88 1.80
N LEU A 64 -2.65 -7.38 2.53
CA LEU A 64 -1.27 -7.86 2.43
C LEU A 64 -1.12 -9.29 2.96
N ASP A 65 -1.73 -9.57 4.11
CA ASP A 65 -1.72 -10.88 4.77
C ASP A 65 -2.41 -11.94 3.89
N ASP A 66 -3.59 -11.62 3.32
CA ASP A 66 -4.30 -12.49 2.37
C ASP A 66 -3.48 -12.78 1.11
N LYS A 67 -2.70 -11.80 0.65
CA LYS A 67 -1.80 -11.96 -0.51
C LYS A 67 -0.54 -12.77 -0.15
N GLY A 68 -0.25 -12.93 1.15
CA GLY A 68 0.98 -13.57 1.64
C GLY A 68 2.24 -12.73 1.38
N TRP A 69 2.09 -11.40 1.30
CA TRP A 69 3.21 -10.50 1.07
C TRP A 69 3.85 -10.11 2.40
N GLU A 70 5.16 -10.31 2.51
CA GLU A 70 5.92 -9.73 3.62
C GLU A 70 6.03 -8.22 3.44
N TYR A 71 5.84 -7.47 4.53
CA TYR A 71 5.94 -6.02 4.53
C TYR A 71 6.64 -5.51 5.79
N LYS A 72 7.15 -4.29 5.70
CA LYS A 72 7.68 -3.52 6.84
C LYS A 72 6.65 -2.51 7.30
N LEU A 73 6.61 -2.24 8.60
CA LEU A 73 5.88 -1.08 9.11
C LEU A 73 6.73 0.18 8.90
N ASP A 74 6.10 1.21 8.36
CA ASP A 74 6.65 2.56 8.25
C ASP A 74 5.81 3.50 9.13
N ASP A 75 6.20 3.58 10.41
CA ASP A 75 5.43 4.30 11.42
C ASP A 75 5.42 5.80 11.15
N GLY A 76 4.21 6.34 10.90
CA GLY A 76 4.02 7.73 10.54
C GLY A 76 4.32 8.09 9.08
N GLY A 77 4.63 7.10 8.24
CA GLY A 77 4.85 7.30 6.80
C GLY A 77 3.57 7.51 5.98
N GLY A 78 2.39 7.33 6.61
CA GLY A 78 1.09 7.50 5.97
C GLY A 78 0.84 8.93 5.48
N ALA A 79 -0.09 9.08 4.53
CA ALA A 79 -0.53 10.40 4.12
C ALA A 79 -1.37 11.05 5.22
N PHE A 80 -1.53 12.37 5.22
CA PHE A 80 -2.34 13.04 6.26
C PHE A 80 -3.82 12.60 6.27
N TYR A 81 -4.30 11.98 5.18
CA TYR A 81 -5.69 11.55 4.99
C TYR A 81 -5.90 10.02 5.08
N GLY A 82 -4.84 9.23 5.26
CA GLY A 82 -5.00 7.78 5.36
C GLY A 82 -3.68 7.00 5.32
N PRO A 83 -3.71 5.72 5.74
CA PRO A 83 -2.57 4.83 5.61
C PRO A 83 -2.39 4.42 4.14
N LYS A 84 -1.21 3.90 3.78
CA LYS A 84 -0.90 3.50 2.40
C LYS A 84 0.06 2.33 2.33
N ILE A 85 0.08 1.65 1.19
CA ILE A 85 1.03 0.59 0.86
C ILE A 85 2.01 1.15 -0.16
N ASP A 86 3.29 1.27 0.20
CA ASP A 86 4.32 1.77 -0.68
C ASP A 86 5.15 0.61 -1.26
N LEU A 87 5.25 0.51 -2.59
CA LEU A 87 6.10 -0.47 -3.28
C LEU A 87 7.38 0.20 -3.76
N LYS A 88 8.52 -0.29 -3.24
CA LYS A 88 9.86 0.22 -3.56
C LYS A 88 10.62 -0.80 -4.40
N ILE A 89 11.00 -0.41 -5.61
CA ILE A 89 11.86 -1.21 -6.50
C ILE A 89 13.33 -0.86 -6.28
N GLU A 90 14.22 -1.78 -6.63
CA GLU A 90 15.66 -1.57 -6.58
C GLU A 90 16.20 -1.31 -7.99
N ASP A 91 17.03 -0.27 -8.15
CA ASP A 91 17.71 -0.02 -9.42
C ASP A 91 19.01 -0.82 -9.56
N ALA A 92 19.65 -0.75 -10.73
CA ALA A 92 20.90 -1.47 -11.01
C ALA A 92 22.08 -1.12 -10.08
N LEU A 93 21.98 -0.05 -9.29
CA LEU A 93 22.98 0.37 -8.31
C LEU A 93 22.59 -0.01 -6.86
N GLY A 94 21.50 -0.74 -6.67
CA GLY A 94 21.03 -1.13 -5.34
C GLY A 94 20.24 -0.04 -4.60
N ARG A 95 19.85 1.05 -5.28
CA ARG A 95 19.08 2.14 -4.66
C ARG A 95 17.59 1.83 -4.73
N LYS A 96 16.87 2.16 -3.66
CA LYS A 96 15.42 1.95 -3.57
C LYS A 96 14.66 3.17 -4.06
N TRP A 97 13.69 2.94 -4.93
CA TRP A 97 12.80 3.96 -5.48
C TRP A 97 11.36 3.57 -5.19
N GLN A 98 10.63 4.43 -4.50
CA GLN A 98 9.19 4.26 -4.35
C GLN A 98 8.50 4.60 -5.68
N CYS A 99 7.77 3.63 -6.25
CA CYS A 99 7.15 3.80 -7.56
C CYS A 99 5.62 3.65 -7.52
N SER A 100 5.10 2.66 -6.80
CA SER A 100 3.65 2.45 -6.69
C SER A 100 3.18 2.75 -5.26
N THR A 101 1.97 3.29 -5.17
CA THR A 101 1.26 3.64 -3.92
C THR A 101 -0.22 3.38 -4.05
#